data_AF-N0A0R2-F1
#
_entry.id   AF-N0A0R2-F1
#
_cell.length_a   1.000
_cell.length_b   1.000
_cell.length_c   1.000
_cell.angle_alpha   90.00
_cell.angle_beta   90.00
_cell.angle_gamma   90.00
#
_symmetry.space_group_name_H-M   'P 1'
#
loop_
_entity.id
_entity.type
_entity.pdbx_description
1 polymer ?
#
loop_
_entity_poly.entity_id
_entity_poly.type
_entity_poly.pdbx_seq_one_letter_code
_entity_poly.pdbx_strand_id
1 'polypeptide(L)'
;MEIHRLLLVSVFLVSVVVQCQWANDVSRMEAEPISANLTKKPFTDECLNCICETINCTAANSKCKGDICGRFSIDRANWKDAGHPTVLFDDVESDGAFERCANDFECARLTIKKYMDTHPHDCNNDSIIDCYDYGAIHFSGTFKCKSPMSQAIGATFSTCLSKMKN
;
A
#
# COMPACT_ATOMS: atom_id res chain seq x y z
N MET A 1 47.03 42.47 22.40
CA MET A 1 46.03 41.59 23.01
C MET A 1 44.60 41.95 22.56
N GLU A 2 44.43 42.50 21.36
CA GLU A 2 43.12 42.95 20.85
C GLU A 2 42.63 42.09 19.66
N ILE A 3 43.57 41.59 18.84
CA ILE A 3 43.29 40.77 17.65
C ILE A 3 42.71 39.40 18.04
N HIS A 4 43.17 38.84 19.15
CA HIS A 4 42.70 37.54 19.66
C HIS A 4 41.25 37.62 20.20
N ARG A 5 40.84 38.78 20.71
CA ARG A 5 39.46 39.05 21.18
C ARG A 5 38.51 39.24 20.00
N LEU A 6 38.94 39.93 18.93
CA LEU A 6 38.17 40.10 17.69
C LEU A 6 37.91 38.77 16.95
N LEU A 7 38.92 37.87 16.90
CA LEU A 7 38.78 36.54 16.30
C LEU A 7 37.86 35.60 17.11
N LEU A 8 37.84 35.71 18.44
CA LEU A 8 36.94 34.91 19.28
C LEU A 8 35.48 35.39 19.14
N VAL A 9 35.25 36.70 19.06
CA VAL A 9 33.91 37.28 18.85
C VAL A 9 33.35 36.89 17.48
N SER A 10 34.18 36.87 16.42
CA SER A 10 33.71 36.48 15.08
C SER A 10 33.38 34.98 15.00
N VAL A 11 34.15 34.10 15.63
CA VAL A 11 33.88 32.65 15.65
C VAL A 11 32.60 32.31 16.42
N PHE A 12 32.35 33.01 17.54
CA PHE A 12 31.10 32.87 18.30
C PHE A 12 29.88 33.34 17.49
N LEU A 13 29.99 34.47 16.78
CA LEU A 13 28.90 34.95 15.92
C LEU A 13 28.62 33.99 14.76
N VAL A 14 29.65 33.44 14.12
CA VAL A 14 29.48 32.45 13.04
C VAL A 14 28.80 31.18 13.55
N SER A 15 29.17 30.68 14.72
CA SER A 15 28.56 29.47 15.30
C SER A 15 27.11 29.67 15.73
N VAL A 16 26.74 30.84 16.27
CA VAL A 16 25.33 31.19 16.57
C VAL A 16 24.51 31.33 15.28
N VAL A 17 25.05 31.95 14.23
CA VAL A 17 24.35 32.08 12.93
C VAL A 17 24.13 30.71 12.28
N VAL A 18 25.13 29.83 12.34
CA VAL A 18 25.00 28.44 11.87
C VAL A 18 23.92 27.71 12.70
N GLN A 19 23.93 27.80 14.03
CA GLN A 19 22.87 27.19 14.85
C GLN A 19 21.45 27.68 14.49
N CYS A 20 21.29 28.99 14.23
CA CYS A 20 20.01 29.56 13.79
C CYS A 20 19.59 29.09 12.39
N GLN A 21 20.53 28.92 11.46
CA GLN A 21 20.23 28.46 10.11
C GLN A 21 19.76 26.99 10.11
N TRP A 22 20.38 26.12 10.90
CA TRP A 22 19.97 24.72 11.01
C TRP A 22 18.56 24.59 11.63
N ALA A 23 18.24 25.42 12.63
CA ALA A 23 16.89 25.46 13.21
C ALA A 23 15.81 25.92 12.21
N ASN A 24 16.14 26.90 11.36
CA ASN A 24 15.23 27.38 10.31
C ASN A 24 15.03 26.34 9.19
N ASP A 25 16.08 25.63 8.79
CA ASP A 25 15.99 24.58 7.76
C ASP A 25 15.23 23.34 8.28
N VAL A 26 15.40 22.95 9.55
CA VAL A 26 14.60 21.88 10.21
C VAL A 26 13.13 22.28 10.27
N SER A 27 12.82 23.53 10.62
CA SER A 27 11.45 24.04 10.67
C SER A 27 10.78 24.14 9.28
N ARG A 28 11.57 24.21 8.19
CA ARG A 28 11.07 24.26 6.82
C ARG A 28 10.79 22.87 6.22
N MET A 29 11.31 21.79 6.81
CA MET A 29 11.04 20.42 6.35
C MET A 29 9.71 19.85 6.86
N GLU A 30 9.04 20.51 7.81
CA GLU A 30 7.79 20.01 8.42
C GLU A 30 6.49 20.57 7.78
N ALA A 31 6.58 21.24 6.63
CA ALA A 31 5.38 21.77 5.95
C ALA A 31 5.43 21.63 4.43
N GLU A 32 5.71 20.43 3.92
CA GLU A 32 5.03 19.98 2.70
C GLU A 32 3.70 19.36 3.16
N PRO A 33 2.54 19.99 2.91
CA PRO A 33 1.27 19.36 3.21
C PRO A 33 1.18 18.10 2.35
N ILE A 34 1.18 16.94 3.00
CA ILE A 34 0.75 15.68 2.38
C ILE A 34 -0.63 15.95 1.78
N SER A 35 -0.67 16.10 0.45
CA SER A 35 -1.84 16.37 -0.40
C SER A 35 -3.14 16.67 0.36
N ALA A 36 -3.45 17.95 0.57
CA ALA A 36 -4.69 18.41 1.18
C ALA A 36 -5.96 18.15 0.34
N ASN A 37 -5.92 17.24 -0.64
CA ASN A 37 -7.05 16.92 -1.51
C ASN A 37 -7.20 15.42 -1.83
N LEU A 38 -6.52 14.53 -1.10
CA LEU A 38 -6.66 13.09 -1.33
C LEU A 38 -7.98 12.57 -0.77
N THR A 39 -8.85 12.03 -1.62
CA THR A 39 -10.13 11.44 -1.22
C THR A 39 -10.03 9.92 -1.21
N LYS A 40 -10.12 9.27 -0.04
CA LYS A 40 -10.15 7.79 0.07
C LYS A 40 -11.59 7.28 0.05
N LYS A 41 -11.95 6.50 -0.97
CA LYS A 41 -13.20 5.71 -0.98
C LYS A 41 -12.99 4.39 -0.24
N PRO A 42 -14.01 3.85 0.45
CA PRO A 42 -13.90 2.56 1.14
C PRO A 42 -13.65 1.42 0.14
N PHE A 43 -12.88 0.42 0.56
CA PHE A 43 -12.76 -0.83 -0.18
C PHE A 43 -14.01 -1.69 0.08
N THR A 44 -14.81 -1.95 -0.96
CA THR A 44 -16.10 -2.64 -0.83
C THR A 44 -16.06 -4.09 -1.30
N ASP A 45 -17.09 -4.86 -0.97
CA ASP A 45 -17.24 -6.24 -1.46
C ASP A 45 -17.41 -6.30 -2.98
N GLU A 46 -18.05 -5.30 -3.58
CA GLU A 46 -18.17 -5.18 -5.05
C GLU A 46 -16.79 -4.98 -5.69
N CYS A 47 -15.93 -4.16 -5.07
CA CYS A 47 -14.57 -3.98 -5.54
C CYS A 47 -13.76 -5.29 -5.46
N LEU A 48 -13.85 -6.00 -4.33
CA LEU A 48 -13.21 -7.29 -4.15
C LEU A 48 -13.72 -8.34 -5.16
N ASN A 49 -15.01 -8.31 -5.50
CA ASN A 49 -15.59 -9.18 -6.51
C ASN A 49 -15.02 -8.87 -7.90
N CYS A 50 -14.80 -7.60 -8.27
CA CYS A 50 -14.12 -7.27 -9.52
C CYS A 50 -12.68 -7.78 -9.60
N ILE A 51 -11.94 -7.72 -8.48
CA ILE A 51 -10.61 -8.33 -8.40
C ILE A 51 -10.73 -9.84 -8.63
N CYS A 52 -11.64 -10.51 -7.92
CA CYS A 52 -11.87 -11.95 -8.06
C CYS A 52 -12.25 -12.37 -9.49
N GLU A 53 -13.18 -11.65 -10.13
CA GLU A 53 -13.62 -11.92 -11.51
C GLU A 53 -12.45 -11.85 -12.49
N THR A 54 -11.56 -10.86 -12.31
CA THR A 54 -10.42 -10.62 -13.20
C THR A 54 -9.42 -11.78 -13.21
N ILE A 55 -9.21 -12.43 -12.06
CA ILE A 55 -8.26 -13.56 -11.91
C ILE A 55 -8.97 -14.91 -11.79
N ASN A 56 -10.29 -14.94 -11.97
CA ASN A 56 -11.13 -16.12 -11.83
C ASN A 56 -10.94 -16.85 -10.49
N CYS A 57 -11.04 -16.11 -9.38
CA CYS A 57 -10.70 -16.61 -8.04
C CYS A 57 -11.63 -17.75 -7.55
N THR A 58 -12.78 -17.95 -8.18
CA THR A 58 -13.72 -19.04 -7.86
C THR A 58 -13.28 -20.40 -8.39
N ALA A 59 -12.29 -20.46 -9.28
CA ALA A 59 -11.76 -21.72 -9.80
C ALA A 59 -11.15 -22.59 -8.68
N ALA A 60 -11.47 -23.89 -8.70
CA ALA A 60 -11.22 -24.81 -7.59
C ALA A 60 -9.76 -25.29 -7.40
N ASN A 61 -8.79 -24.79 -8.16
CA ASN A 61 -7.43 -25.35 -8.22
C ASN A 61 -6.32 -24.35 -7.88
N SER A 62 -6.54 -23.51 -6.87
CA SER A 62 -5.51 -22.61 -6.35
C SER A 62 -4.41 -23.43 -5.66
N LYS A 63 -3.17 -23.26 -6.12
CA LYS A 63 -1.97 -23.82 -5.50
C LYS A 63 -0.99 -22.69 -5.23
N CYS A 64 -0.05 -22.94 -4.34
CA CYS A 64 1.09 -22.06 -4.16
C CYS A 64 2.12 -22.22 -5.27
N LYS A 65 2.65 -21.10 -5.75
CA LYS A 65 3.79 -21.04 -6.67
C LYS A 65 4.84 -20.13 -6.04
N GLY A 66 5.81 -20.73 -5.35
CA GLY A 66 6.75 -19.97 -4.51
C GLY A 66 6.01 -19.33 -3.33
N ASP A 67 6.26 -18.04 -3.09
CA ASP A 67 5.64 -17.27 -2.00
C ASP A 67 4.26 -16.69 -2.32
N ILE A 68 3.71 -17.00 -3.51
CA ILE A 68 2.39 -16.56 -3.94
C ILE A 68 1.43 -17.74 -3.87
N CYS A 69 0.33 -17.59 -3.14
CA CYS A 69 -0.63 -18.65 -2.86
C CYS A 69 -2.06 -18.21 -3.12
N GLY A 70 -2.92 -19.22 -3.34
CA GLY A 70 -4.34 -19.04 -3.17
C GLY A 70 -5.08 -18.44 -4.36
N ARG A 71 -6.39 -18.31 -4.16
CA ARG A 71 -7.36 -17.87 -5.17
C ARG A 71 -7.15 -16.44 -5.62
N PHE A 72 -6.61 -15.62 -4.71
CA PHE A 72 -6.32 -14.21 -4.92
C PHE A 72 -4.84 -13.95 -5.24
N SER A 73 -4.03 -14.98 -5.53
CA SER A 73 -2.58 -14.79 -5.78
C SER A 73 -1.89 -13.91 -4.71
N ILE A 74 -2.18 -14.20 -3.44
CA ILE A 74 -1.68 -13.45 -2.29
C ILE A 74 -0.22 -13.84 -2.09
N ASP A 75 0.69 -12.87 -2.02
CA ASP A 75 2.04 -13.13 -1.53
C ASP A 75 2.10 -13.15 0.00
N ARG A 76 3.05 -13.89 0.55
CA ARG A 76 3.18 -14.04 2.00
C ARG A 76 3.34 -12.70 2.71
N ALA A 77 4.06 -11.73 2.14
CA ALA A 77 4.27 -10.43 2.77
C ALA A 77 2.95 -9.67 2.89
N ASN A 78 2.12 -9.65 1.86
CA ASN A 78 0.79 -9.04 1.92
C ASN A 78 -0.13 -9.70 2.96
N TRP A 79 -0.05 -11.03 3.13
CA TRP A 79 -0.76 -11.70 4.22
C TRP A 79 -0.27 -11.24 5.60
N LYS A 80 1.04 -11.05 5.76
CA LYS A 80 1.63 -10.52 6.99
C LYS A 80 1.19 -9.09 7.28
N ASP A 81 1.29 -8.22 6.28
CA ASP A 81 0.92 -6.81 6.36
C ASP A 81 -0.58 -6.62 6.61
N ALA A 82 -1.41 -7.58 6.18
CA ALA A 82 -2.83 -7.66 6.51
C ALA A 82 -3.11 -8.13 7.95
N GLY A 83 -2.09 -8.34 8.78
CA GLY A 83 -2.22 -8.83 10.15
C GLY A 83 -2.42 -10.33 10.25
N HIS A 84 -1.96 -11.10 9.26
CA HIS A 84 -1.88 -12.57 9.29
C HIS A 84 -3.19 -13.27 9.62
N PRO A 85 -4.34 -12.95 8.97
CA PRO A 85 -5.59 -13.62 9.27
C PRO A 85 -5.48 -15.14 9.08
N THR A 86 -6.18 -15.91 9.91
CA THR A 86 -6.19 -17.37 9.85
C THR A 86 -7.60 -17.89 9.60
N VAL A 87 -7.69 -19.14 9.16
CA VAL A 87 -8.96 -19.86 9.18
C VAL A 87 -9.38 -20.12 10.63
N LEU A 88 -10.66 -20.43 10.84
CA LEU A 88 -11.18 -20.65 12.19
C LEU A 88 -10.41 -21.77 12.91
N PHE A 89 -10.03 -21.52 14.17
CA PHE A 89 -9.27 -22.43 15.04
C PHE A 89 -7.82 -22.72 14.60
N ASP A 90 -7.26 -21.92 13.70
CA ASP A 90 -5.87 -22.03 13.28
C ASP A 90 -4.98 -20.96 13.93
N ASP A 91 -3.69 -21.25 14.05
CA ASP A 91 -2.69 -20.41 14.72
C ASP A 91 -1.81 -19.68 13.69
N VAL A 92 -1.59 -18.38 13.89
CA VAL A 92 -0.81 -17.52 12.99
C VAL A 92 0.65 -17.96 12.85
N GLU A 93 1.22 -18.59 13.88
CA GLU A 93 2.61 -19.06 13.94
C GLU A 93 2.76 -20.50 13.44
N SER A 94 1.66 -21.19 13.15
CA SER A 94 1.73 -22.57 12.69
C SER A 94 2.27 -22.68 11.26
N ASP A 95 3.08 -23.71 11.02
CA ASP A 95 3.56 -24.02 9.68
C ASP A 95 2.36 -24.20 8.73
N GLY A 96 2.38 -23.49 7.61
CA GLY A 96 1.32 -23.54 6.60
C GLY A 96 0.09 -22.66 6.87
N ALA A 97 0.08 -21.84 7.93
CA ALA A 97 -1.05 -20.94 8.25
C ALA A 97 -1.42 -20.03 7.06
N PHE A 98 -0.40 -19.43 6.44
CA PHE A 98 -0.55 -18.62 5.24
C PHE A 98 -1.19 -19.41 4.09
N GLU A 99 -0.67 -20.60 3.80
CA GLU A 99 -1.13 -21.44 2.70
C GLU A 99 -2.59 -21.85 2.91
N ARG A 100 -2.97 -22.22 4.14
CA ARG A 100 -4.36 -22.55 4.48
C ARG A 100 -5.27 -21.33 4.31
N CYS A 101 -4.88 -20.17 4.82
CA CYS A 101 -5.65 -18.94 4.68
C CYS A 101 -5.79 -18.50 3.21
N ALA A 102 -4.71 -18.49 2.45
CA ALA A 102 -4.72 -18.03 1.06
C ALA A 102 -5.58 -18.94 0.16
N ASN A 103 -5.66 -20.24 0.46
CA ASN A 103 -6.49 -21.19 -0.29
C ASN A 103 -7.95 -21.25 0.20
N ASP A 104 -8.23 -20.83 1.44
CA ASP A 104 -9.58 -20.62 1.95
C ASP A 104 -10.20 -19.34 1.39
N PHE A 105 -11.44 -19.42 0.92
CA PHE A 105 -12.06 -18.31 0.20
C PHE A 105 -12.30 -17.11 1.12
N GLU A 106 -12.83 -17.32 2.33
CA GLU A 106 -13.16 -16.24 3.25
C GLU A 106 -11.92 -15.63 3.90
N CYS A 107 -10.95 -16.46 4.28
CA CYS A 107 -9.69 -15.98 4.82
C CYS A 107 -8.88 -15.18 3.80
N ALA A 108 -8.84 -15.62 2.53
CA ALA A 108 -8.21 -14.87 1.46
C ALA A 108 -8.92 -13.53 1.19
N ARG A 109 -10.26 -13.50 1.15
CA ARG A 109 -11.05 -12.27 1.04
C ARG A 109 -10.72 -11.30 2.18
N LEU A 110 -10.67 -11.79 3.42
CA LEU A 110 -10.32 -11.01 4.60
C LEU A 110 -8.90 -10.43 4.50
N THR A 111 -7.96 -11.21 4.00
CA THR A 111 -6.57 -10.77 3.77
C THR A 111 -6.53 -9.57 2.83
N ILE A 112 -7.18 -9.66 1.67
CA ILE A 112 -7.20 -8.55 0.69
C ILE A 112 -7.87 -7.31 1.29
N LYS A 113 -9.02 -7.46 1.97
CA LYS A 113 -9.72 -6.34 2.62
C LYS A 113 -8.81 -5.61 3.61
N LYS A 114 -8.21 -6.35 4.55
CA LYS A 114 -7.31 -5.77 5.58
C LYS A 114 -6.07 -5.13 4.96
N TYR A 115 -5.51 -5.73 3.90
CA TYR A 115 -4.39 -5.15 3.18
C TYR A 115 -4.76 -3.80 2.54
N MET A 116 -5.87 -3.73 1.82
CA MET A 116 -6.32 -2.49 1.15
C MET A 116 -6.70 -1.38 2.14
N ASP A 117 -7.21 -1.75 3.31
CA ASP A 117 -7.52 -0.79 4.37
C ASP A 117 -6.27 -0.09 4.91
N THR A 118 -5.16 -0.83 5.01
CA THR A 118 -3.89 -0.39 5.63
C THR A 118 -2.88 0.17 4.62
N HIS A 119 -2.97 -0.22 3.34
CA HIS A 119 -2.03 0.19 2.28
C HIS A 119 -2.70 0.95 1.12
N PRO A 120 -3.51 1.98 1.38
CA PRO A 120 -4.11 2.77 0.31
C PRO A 120 -3.05 3.62 -0.40
N HIS A 121 -3.10 3.66 -1.74
CA HIS A 121 -2.23 4.51 -2.56
C HIS A 121 -3.02 5.06 -3.75
N ASP A 122 -2.78 6.31 -4.14
CA ASP A 122 -3.29 6.88 -5.39
C ASP A 122 -2.34 6.47 -6.53
N CYS A 123 -2.81 5.56 -7.36
CA CYS A 123 -2.01 4.88 -8.37
C CYS A 123 -2.11 5.57 -9.74
N ASN A 124 -3.25 6.20 -10.05
CA ASN A 124 -3.44 6.94 -11.31
C ASN A 124 -3.19 8.46 -11.18
N ASN A 125 -2.93 8.97 -9.98
CA ASN A 125 -2.73 10.37 -9.62
C ASN A 125 -3.96 11.27 -9.89
N ASP A 126 -5.17 10.74 -9.73
CA ASP A 126 -6.41 11.53 -9.87
C ASP A 126 -6.89 12.17 -8.55
N SER A 127 -6.08 12.04 -7.48
CA SER A 127 -6.38 12.50 -6.11
C SER A 127 -7.55 11.76 -5.44
N ILE A 128 -8.00 10.64 -6.00
CA ILE A 128 -9.03 9.78 -5.44
C ILE A 128 -8.45 8.37 -5.32
N ILE A 129 -8.43 7.82 -4.11
CA ILE A 129 -8.14 6.40 -3.92
C ILE A 129 -9.45 5.64 -4.02
N ASP A 130 -9.65 4.90 -5.10
CA ASP A 130 -10.82 4.06 -5.29
C ASP A 130 -10.52 2.63 -5.79
N CYS A 131 -11.56 1.94 -6.24
CA CYS A 131 -11.43 0.55 -6.65
C CYS A 131 -10.42 0.35 -7.79
N TYR A 132 -10.23 1.36 -8.65
CA TYR A 132 -9.17 1.30 -9.65
C TYR A 132 -7.80 1.13 -8.98
N ASP A 133 -7.49 1.94 -7.98
CA ASP A 133 -6.21 1.93 -7.29
C ASP A 133 -6.02 0.65 -6.48
N TYR A 134 -7.05 0.21 -5.75
CA TYR A 134 -6.99 -1.05 -5.01
C TYR A 134 -6.73 -2.25 -5.94
N GLY A 135 -7.34 -2.26 -7.13
CA GLY A 135 -7.03 -3.26 -8.16
C GLY A 135 -5.60 -3.15 -8.68
N ALA A 136 -5.13 -1.94 -8.99
CA ALA A 136 -3.75 -1.70 -9.45
C ALA A 136 -2.71 -2.16 -8.40
N ILE A 137 -2.96 -1.91 -7.12
CA ILE A 137 -2.14 -2.41 -6.01
C ILE A 137 -2.15 -3.94 -5.99
N HIS A 138 -3.31 -4.57 -6.13
CA HIS A 138 -3.40 -6.04 -6.12
C HIS A 138 -2.64 -6.69 -7.30
N PHE A 139 -2.81 -6.16 -8.52
CA PHE A 139 -2.24 -6.77 -9.73
C PHE A 139 -0.77 -6.43 -9.97
N SER A 140 -0.29 -5.29 -9.47
CA SER A 140 1.07 -4.80 -9.73
C SER A 140 1.92 -4.66 -8.46
N GLY A 141 1.31 -4.67 -7.28
CA GLY A 141 1.94 -4.32 -6.00
C GLY A 141 2.00 -2.81 -5.77
N THR A 142 1.99 -2.38 -4.50
CA THR A 142 1.95 -0.96 -4.09
C THR A 142 3.04 -0.10 -4.75
N PHE A 143 4.26 -0.61 -4.85
CA PHE A 143 5.39 0.14 -5.44
C PHE A 143 5.30 0.31 -6.96
N LYS A 144 4.56 -0.57 -7.66
CA LYS A 144 4.45 -0.54 -9.13
C LYS A 144 3.03 -0.23 -9.60
N CYS A 145 2.11 0.13 -8.71
CA CYS A 145 0.71 0.34 -9.08
C CYS A 145 0.52 1.51 -10.06
N LYS A 146 1.48 2.44 -10.13
CA LYS A 146 1.51 3.51 -11.15
C LYS A 146 1.91 3.03 -12.55
N SER A 147 2.45 1.82 -12.66
CA SER A 147 2.70 1.19 -13.96
C SER A 147 1.38 0.68 -14.55
N PRO A 148 1.19 0.77 -15.87
CA PRO A 148 0.01 0.19 -16.51
C PRO A 148 -0.11 -1.30 -16.18
N MET A 149 -1.32 -1.73 -15.81
CA MET A 149 -1.66 -3.14 -15.78
C MET A 149 -1.46 -3.77 -17.17
N SER A 150 -1.24 -5.08 -17.22
CA SER A 150 -1.23 -5.78 -18.52
C SER A 150 -2.56 -5.57 -19.25
N GLN A 151 -2.53 -5.53 -20.58
CA GLN A 151 -3.71 -5.21 -21.39
C GLN A 151 -4.91 -6.13 -21.06
N ALA A 152 -4.66 -7.43 -20.87
CA ALA A 152 -5.71 -8.41 -20.55
C ALA A 152 -6.33 -8.18 -19.15
N ILE A 153 -5.49 -7.94 -18.14
CA ILE A 153 -5.96 -7.65 -16.76
C ILE A 153 -6.73 -6.34 -16.76
N GLY A 154 -6.15 -5.27 -17.29
CA GLY A 154 -6.76 -3.95 -17.32
C GLY A 154 -8.10 -3.92 -18.04
N ALA A 155 -8.22 -4.61 -19.19
CA ALA A 155 -9.48 -4.69 -19.93
C ALA A 155 -10.57 -5.44 -19.16
N THR A 156 -10.23 -6.58 -18.54
CA THR A 156 -11.18 -7.39 -17.77
C THR A 156 -11.65 -6.65 -16.52
N PHE A 157 -10.70 -6.06 -15.77
CA PHE A 157 -11.01 -5.32 -14.56
C PHE A 157 -11.86 -4.07 -14.84
N SER A 158 -11.50 -3.29 -15.86
CA SER A 158 -12.26 -2.09 -16.27
C SER A 158 -13.70 -2.43 -16.69
N THR A 159 -13.90 -3.61 -17.28
CA THR A 159 -15.23 -4.12 -17.65
C THR A 159 -16.08 -4.42 -16.41
N CYS A 160 -15.48 -4.87 -15.30
CA CYS A 160 -16.21 -5.03 -14.04
C CYS A 160 -16.49 -3.66 -13.38
N LEU A 161 -15.49 -2.78 -13.31
CA LEU A 161 -15.64 -1.44 -12.73
C LEU A 161 -16.76 -0.62 -13.38
N SER A 162 -16.98 -0.77 -14.69
CA SER A 162 -18.06 -0.06 -15.39
C SER A 162 -19.46 -0.51 -14.95
N LYS A 163 -19.61 -1.76 -14.47
CA LYS A 163 -20.87 -2.29 -13.95
C LYS A 163 -21.16 -1.80 -12.53
N MET A 164 -20.12 -1.52 -11.74
CA MET A 164 -20.25 -0.98 -10.37
C MET A 164 -20.78 0.45 -10.32
N LYS A 165 -20.64 1.20 -11.42
CA LYS A 165 -21.08 2.61 -11.52
C LYS A 165 -22.58 2.74 -11.86
N ASN A 166 -23.27 1.63 -12.07
CA ASN A 166 -24.70 1.57 -12.42
C ASN A 166 -25.56 1.15 -11.23
#